data_AF-A0A7J6W1D3-F1
#
_entry.id   AF-A0A7J6W1D3-F1
#
_cell.length_a   1.000
_cell.length_b   1.000
_cell.length_c   1.000
_cell.angle_alpha   90.00
_cell.angle_beta   90.00
_cell.angle_gamma   90.00
#
_symmetry.space_group_name_H-M   'P 1'
#
loop_
_entity.id
_entity.type
_entity.pdbx_description
1 polymer ?
#
loop_
_entity_poly.entity_id
_entity_poly.type
_entity_poly.pdbx_seq_one_letter_code
_entity_poly.pdbx_strand_id
1 'polypeptide(L)'
;MGCGFVKHDCIFGDDLNVNEITIVSEVLKELDCPILYSLSPGTSATPTIPKDVSSLVNMYMITGDDWDTWGDVSAHFNVSRAFAAAHMIGDKGL
;
A
#
# COMPACT_ATOMS: atom_id res chain seq x y z
N MET A 1 -21.90 11.46 6.88
CA MET A 1 -21.21 10.28 7.42
C MET A 1 -19.73 10.46 7.10
N GLY A 2 -18.84 10.33 8.08
CA GLY A 2 -17.40 10.49 7.87
C GLY A 2 -16.75 9.15 7.61
N CYS A 3 -16.11 8.98 6.46
CA CYS A 3 -15.25 7.84 6.18
C CYS A 3 -13.88 8.13 6.80
N GLY A 4 -13.37 7.25 7.67
CA GLY A 4 -12.04 7.41 8.29
C GLY A 4 -10.93 6.63 7.59
N PHE A 5 -11.25 5.84 6.57
CA PHE A 5 -10.31 4.94 5.92
C PHE A 5 -10.74 4.61 4.48
N VAL A 6 -9.81 4.71 3.54
CA VAL A 6 -9.99 4.32 2.13
C VAL A 6 -8.94 3.27 1.77
N LYS A 7 -9.42 2.12 1.33
CA LYS A 7 -8.63 1.10 0.62
C LYS A 7 -8.77 1.37 -0.88
N HIS A 8 -7.68 1.68 -1.55
CA HIS A 8 -7.61 1.85 -2.99
C HIS A 8 -7.01 0.59 -3.60
N ASP A 9 -7.91 -0.20 -4.18
CA ASP A 9 -7.62 -1.53 -4.69
C ASP A 9 -7.07 -1.50 -6.11
N CYS A 10 -6.41 -2.60 -6.50
CA CYS A 10 -5.83 -2.80 -7.83
C CYS A 10 -4.83 -1.72 -8.27
N ILE A 11 -3.99 -1.23 -7.35
CA ILE A 11 -3.03 -0.14 -7.65
C ILE A 11 -1.61 -0.38 -7.09
N PHE A 12 -1.44 -1.20 -6.06
CA PHE A 12 -0.14 -1.34 -5.37
C PHE A 12 0.71 -2.50 -5.91
N GLY A 13 1.01 -2.52 -7.19
CA GLY A 13 1.75 -3.64 -7.77
C GLY A 13 1.86 -3.52 -9.27
N ASP A 14 1.30 -4.51 -9.97
CA ASP A 14 1.31 -4.56 -11.43
C ASP A 14 0.66 -3.33 -12.09
N ASP A 15 -0.36 -2.75 -11.45
CA ASP A 15 -1.13 -1.61 -11.96
C ASP A 15 -0.69 -0.24 -11.38
N LEU A 16 0.55 -0.13 -10.90
CA LEU A 16 1.03 1.09 -10.24
C LEU A 16 0.86 2.35 -11.09
N ASN A 17 0.06 3.29 -10.58
CA ASN A 17 -0.13 4.61 -11.16
C ASN A 17 0.11 5.72 -10.12
N VAL A 18 1.33 6.23 -10.07
CA VAL A 18 1.74 7.26 -9.10
C VAL A 18 0.94 8.56 -9.26
N ASN A 19 0.56 8.93 -10.49
CA ASN A 19 -0.22 10.14 -10.74
C ASN A 19 -1.62 10.05 -10.13
N GLU A 20 -2.28 8.91 -10.32
CA GLU A 20 -3.58 8.63 -9.72
C GLU A 20 -3.51 8.62 -8.19
N ILE A 21 -2.49 7.94 -7.63
CA ILE A 21 -2.26 7.91 -6.18
C ILE A 21 -2.04 9.33 -5.64
N THR A 22 -1.31 10.17 -6.35
CA THR A 22 -1.06 11.57 -5.98
C THR A 22 -2.35 12.37 -5.94
N ILE A 23 -3.15 12.31 -7.00
CA ILE A 23 -4.43 13.03 -7.08
C ILE A 23 -5.36 12.61 -5.93
N VAL A 24 -5.48 11.31 -5.68
CA VAL A 24 -6.32 10.81 -4.58
C VAL A 24 -5.77 11.27 -3.22
N SER A 25 -4.45 11.23 -3.01
CA SER A 25 -3.81 11.72 -1.77
C SER A 25 -4.11 13.20 -1.51
N GLU A 26 -3.98 14.05 -2.54
CA GLU A 26 -4.27 15.48 -2.44
C GLU A 26 -5.73 15.74 -2.10
N VAL A 27 -6.66 15.09 -2.80
CA VAL A 27 -8.10 15.20 -2.52
C VAL A 27 -8.43 14.77 -1.10
N LEU A 28 -7.84 13.68 -0.60
CA LEU A 28 -8.07 13.21 0.77
C LEU A 28 -7.51 14.16 1.83
N LYS A 29 -6.39 14.85 1.56
CA LYS A 29 -5.80 15.86 2.46
C LYS A 29 -6.62 17.15 2.57
N GLU A 30 -7.38 17.49 1.53
CA GLU A 30 -8.25 18.68 1.51
C GLU A 30 -9.54 18.51 2.31
N LEU A 31 -9.87 17.28 2.72
CA LEU A 31 -11.07 17.02 3.51
C LEU A 31 -10.87 17.46 4.97
N ASP A 32 -11.89 18.09 5.55
CA ASP A 32 -11.91 18.48 6.97
C ASP A 32 -11.92 17.28 7.94
N CYS A 33 -12.01 16.05 7.42
CA CYS A 33 -11.94 14.82 8.19
C CYS A 33 -10.67 14.03 7.83
N PRO A 34 -9.85 13.63 8.82
CA PRO A 34 -8.71 12.75 8.55
C PRO A 34 -9.16 11.40 7.98
N ILE A 35 -8.62 11.04 6.81
CA ILE A 35 -8.87 9.75 6.16
C ILE A 35 -7.55 9.00 6.01
N LEU A 36 -7.49 7.79 6.56
CA LEU A 36 -6.36 6.89 6.35
C LEU A 36 -6.41 6.31 4.94
N TYR A 37 -5.33 6.46 4.19
CA TYR A 37 -5.23 6.02 2.81
C TYR A 37 -4.33 4.78 2.68
N SER A 38 -4.90 3.68 2.17
CA SER A 38 -4.23 2.39 1.99
C SER A 38 -4.26 1.94 0.53
N LEU A 39 -3.14 1.44 0.02
CA LEU A 39 -3.05 0.85 -1.33
C LEU A 39 -3.02 -0.69 -1.29
N SER A 40 -3.59 -1.35 -2.30
CA SER A 40 -3.58 -2.81 -2.47
C SER A 40 -3.84 -3.21 -3.93
N PRO A 41 -3.75 -4.52 -4.27
CA PRO A 41 -2.97 -5.53 -3.57
C PRO A 41 -1.48 -5.40 -3.91
N GLY A 42 -0.62 -6.00 -3.09
CA GLY A 42 0.84 -6.06 -3.29
C GLY A 42 1.30 -7.11 -4.29
N THR A 43 0.43 -7.51 -5.22
CA THR A 43 0.78 -8.52 -6.22
C THR A 43 1.96 -8.03 -7.04
N SER A 44 3.02 -8.84 -7.09
CA SER A 44 4.30 -8.51 -7.74
C SER A 44 5.00 -7.25 -7.17
N ALA A 45 4.56 -6.73 -6.02
CA ALA A 45 5.16 -5.54 -5.44
C ALA A 45 6.63 -5.81 -5.05
N THR A 46 7.49 -4.84 -5.38
CA THR A 46 8.91 -4.89 -5.06
C THR A 46 9.27 -3.76 -4.11
N PRO A 47 10.35 -3.87 -3.32
CA PRO A 47 10.74 -2.81 -2.38
C PRO A 47 11.14 -1.47 -3.03
N THR A 48 11.20 -1.37 -4.35
CA THR A 48 11.40 -0.10 -5.05
C THR A 48 10.12 0.71 -5.19
N ILE A 49 8.97 0.06 -5.33
CA ILE A 49 7.66 0.72 -5.52
C ILE A 49 7.29 1.66 -4.35
N PRO A 50 7.42 1.25 -3.06
CA PRO A 50 7.13 2.13 -1.93
C PRO A 50 7.90 3.45 -1.92
N LYS A 51 9.08 3.53 -2.54
CA LYS A 51 9.89 4.75 -2.55
C LYS A 51 9.15 5.90 -3.25
N ASP A 52 8.30 5.58 -4.22
CA ASP A 52 7.59 6.57 -5.02
C ASP A 52 6.26 7.01 -4.37
N VAL A 53 5.73 6.22 -3.43
CA VAL A 53 4.36 6.41 -2.90
C VAL A 53 4.27 6.52 -1.38
N SER A 54 5.33 6.17 -0.62
CA SER A 54 5.33 6.18 0.85
C SER A 54 4.97 7.54 1.46
N SER A 55 5.37 8.64 0.82
CA SER A 55 5.01 10.01 1.24
C SER A 55 3.63 10.47 0.77
N LEU A 56 2.86 9.60 0.11
CA LEU A 56 1.52 9.89 -0.43
C LEU A 56 0.41 9.10 0.27
N VAL A 57 0.76 8.07 1.04
CA VAL A 57 -0.20 7.12 1.62
C VAL A 57 0.17 6.78 3.07
N ASN A 58 -0.79 6.29 3.86
CA ASN A 58 -0.52 5.90 5.24
C ASN A 58 -0.05 4.44 5.33
N MET A 59 -0.50 3.59 4.41
CA MET A 59 -0.13 2.19 4.36
C MET A 59 -0.29 1.59 2.96
N TYR A 60 0.33 0.44 2.76
CA TYR A 60 0.21 -0.35 1.54
C TYR A 60 0.34 -1.84 1.88
N MET A 61 -0.45 -2.68 1.21
CA MET A 61 -0.40 -4.12 1.35
C MET A 61 0.76 -4.67 0.52
N ILE A 62 1.85 -5.13 1.15
CA ILE A 62 3.05 -5.57 0.41
C ILE A 62 2.93 -6.96 -0.24
N THR A 63 1.92 -7.73 0.13
CA THR A 63 1.69 -9.09 -0.34
C THR A 63 0.50 -9.16 -1.28
N GLY A 64 0.38 -10.27 -2.01
CA GLY A 64 -0.86 -10.59 -2.75
C GLY A 64 -2.01 -10.91 -1.79
N ASP A 65 -3.17 -11.20 -2.38
CA ASP A 65 -4.34 -11.64 -1.62
C ASP A 65 -4.09 -12.99 -0.93
N ASP A 66 -4.61 -13.12 0.29
CA ASP A 66 -4.60 -14.36 1.04
C ASP A 66 -5.87 -15.18 0.77
N TRP A 67 -5.70 -16.40 0.30
CA TRP A 67 -6.71 -17.45 0.41
C TRP A 67 -6.36 -18.35 1.60
N ASP A 68 -7.32 -19.14 2.10
CA ASP A 68 -7.11 -20.06 3.22
C ASP A 68 -6.30 -21.30 2.77
N THR A 69 -5.06 -21.04 2.36
CA THR A 69 -4.08 -22.02 1.93
C THR A 69 -2.73 -21.69 2.54
N TRP A 70 -1.97 -22.74 2.87
CA TRP A 70 -0.60 -22.56 3.36
C TRP A 70 0.32 -21.93 2.30
N GLY A 71 0.02 -22.12 1.01
CA GLY A 71 0.81 -21.57 -0.08
C GLY A 71 0.88 -20.05 -0.02
N ASP A 72 -0.27 -19.41 0.13
CA ASP A 72 -0.40 -17.95 0.18
C ASP A 72 0.32 -17.38 1.41
N VAL A 73 0.04 -17.95 2.60
CA VAL A 73 0.71 -17.56 3.85
C VAL A 73 2.23 -17.74 3.78
N SER A 74 2.70 -18.84 3.20
CA SER A 74 4.14 -19.13 3.12
C SER A 74 4.90 -18.15 2.22
N ALA A 75 4.26 -17.65 1.15
CA ALA A 75 4.84 -16.69 0.24
C ALA A 75 5.11 -15.33 0.92
N HIS A 76 4.28 -14.97 1.91
CA HIS A 76 4.35 -13.70 2.61
C HIS A 76 5.69 -13.50 3.31
N PHE A 77 6.25 -14.56 3.93
CA PHE A 77 7.52 -14.46 4.64
C PHE A 77 8.67 -13.98 3.76
N ASN A 78 8.73 -14.43 2.50
CA ASN A 78 9.78 -14.02 1.57
C ASN A 78 9.63 -12.54 1.16
N VAL A 79 8.40 -12.11 0.90
CA VAL A 79 8.07 -10.73 0.56
C VAL A 79 8.35 -9.80 1.74
N SER A 80 7.84 -10.13 2.93
CA SER A 80 8.07 -9.34 4.15
C SER A 80 9.56 -9.24 4.48
N ARG A 81 10.34 -10.33 4.31
CA ARG A 81 11.80 -10.28 4.47
C ARG A 81 12.45 -9.28 3.52
N ALA A 82 12.06 -9.27 2.25
CA ALA A 82 12.63 -8.38 1.25
C ALA A 82 12.31 -6.90 1.54
N PHE A 83 11.06 -6.59 1.89
CA PHE A 83 10.66 -5.23 2.25
C PHE A 83 11.29 -4.76 3.57
N ALA A 84 11.37 -5.63 4.58
CA ALA A 84 12.06 -5.33 5.83
C ALA A 84 13.55 -5.01 5.60
N ALA A 85 14.25 -5.81 4.79
CA ALA A 85 15.64 -5.58 4.45
C ALA A 85 15.87 -4.26 3.68
N ALA A 86 14.85 -3.79 2.97
CA ALA A 86 14.87 -2.50 2.27
C ALA A 86 14.38 -1.31 3.10
N HIS A 87 14.02 -1.53 4.38
CA HIS A 87 13.40 -0.54 5.26
C HIS A 87 12.06 0.02 4.72
N MET A 88 11.30 -0.79 4.00
CA MET A 88 9.98 -0.45 3.42
C MET A 88 8.82 -1.13 4.18
N ILE A 89 8.98 -1.32 5.49
CA ILE A 89 7.92 -1.76 6.39
C ILE A 89 7.97 -0.88 7.63
N GLY A 90 6.81 -0.44 8.11
CA GLY A 90 6.72 0.45 9.26
C GLY A 90 7.32 1.83 9.02
N ASP A 91 7.38 2.26 7.76
CA ASP A 91 7.86 3.58 7.38
C ASP A 91 6.88 4.68 7.79
N LYS A 92 7.35 5.93 7.87
CA LYS A 92 6.51 7.07 8.21
C LYS A 92 5.53 7.32 7.06
N GLY A 93 4.23 7.17 7.34
CA GLY A 93 3.17 7.46 6.38
C GLY A 93 2.94 8.96 6.14
N LEU A 94 1.96 9.24 5.28
CA LEU A 94 1.45 10.57 4.91
C LEU A 94 1.19 11.54 6.07
#